data_AF-A0A1H7G5U3-F1
#
_entry.id   AF-A0A1H7G5U3-F1
#
_cell.length_a   1.000
_cell.length_b   1.000
_cell.length_c   1.000
_cell.angle_alpha   90.00
_cell.angle_beta   90.00
_cell.angle_gamma   90.00
#
_symmetry.space_group_name_H-M   'P 1'
#
loop_
_entity.id
_entity.type
_entity.pdbx_description
1 polymer ?
#
loop_
_entity_poly.entity_id
_entity_poly.type
_entity_poly.pdbx_seq_one_letter_code
_entity_poly.pdbx_strand_id
1 'polypeptide(L)'
;MKPFVGVTIRQLCQSLTHSTLYASVVGSSSNPGLRDITREAVRTRIAEVAIDLFAQQGFDAVTVEQIAAEVGISARSFHRYFPAKEDAVIGDLVPWGEFVRDALAARPADEPVWDSLHASFEALLAQPNRDEQRSKRTMRVLTSAASLRARNLEKHLLWASLLTPLVQERLAGDLAVLRAQTLVQASLVCFDVALTTWADPDETMDAVELLRQSFATLAPGDPA
;
A
#
# COMPACT_ATOMS: atom_id res chain seq x y z
N MET A 1 -18.73 33.77 -25.15
CA MET A 1 -18.88 32.39 -25.65
C MET A 1 -17.69 32.06 -26.55
N LYS A 2 -16.69 31.34 -26.04
CA LYS A 2 -15.56 30.81 -26.83
C LYS A 2 -15.53 29.28 -26.63
N PRO A 3 -15.31 28.48 -27.68
CA PRO A 3 -15.40 27.03 -27.60
C PRO A 3 -14.13 26.44 -26.97
N PHE A 4 -14.33 25.44 -26.10
CA PHE A 4 -13.28 24.58 -25.57
C PHE A 4 -12.74 23.70 -26.71
N VAL A 5 -11.43 23.80 -26.97
CA VAL A 5 -10.70 22.94 -27.88
C VAL A 5 -10.60 21.55 -27.23
N GLY A 6 -11.13 20.55 -27.92
CA GLY A 6 -11.12 19.15 -27.49
C GLY A 6 -9.70 18.60 -27.42
N VAL A 7 -9.29 18.23 -26.21
CA VAL A 7 -8.13 17.36 -26.00
C VAL A 7 -8.62 15.93 -26.09
N THR A 8 -8.20 15.22 -27.13
CA THR A 8 -8.55 13.82 -27.40
C THR A 8 -7.96 12.93 -26.30
N ILE A 9 -8.76 12.01 -25.73
CA ILE A 9 -8.39 11.02 -24.69
C ILE A 9 -7.07 10.28 -24.99
N ARG A 10 -6.68 10.19 -26.26
CA ARG A 10 -5.43 9.54 -26.71
C ARG A 10 -4.14 10.29 -26.29
N GLN A 11 -4.19 11.59 -26.00
CA GLN A 11 -3.03 12.36 -25.51
C GLN A 11 -2.79 12.25 -24.00
N LEU A 12 -3.81 11.87 -23.21
CA LEU A 12 -3.67 11.59 -21.77
C LEU A 12 -2.99 10.23 -21.49
N CYS A 13 -3.06 9.28 -22.43
CA CYS A 13 -2.38 7.99 -22.29
C CYS A 13 -0.88 8.00 -22.64
N GLN A 14 -0.35 9.09 -23.22
CA GLN A 14 1.07 9.17 -23.61
C GLN A 14 1.96 9.89 -22.58
N SER A 15 1.40 10.53 -21.54
CA SER A 15 2.19 11.20 -20.50
C SER A 15 2.35 10.40 -19.20
N LEU A 16 1.89 9.14 -19.16
CA LEU A 16 1.98 8.26 -17.98
C LEU A 16 3.09 7.19 -18.09
N THR A 17 3.87 7.18 -19.19
CA THR A 17 4.86 6.13 -19.47
C THR A 17 6.32 6.55 -19.27
N HIS A 18 6.61 7.73 -18.70
CA HIS A 18 7.97 8.09 -18.30
C HIS A 18 7.98 8.67 -16.88
N SER A 19 8.04 7.78 -15.89
CA SER A 19 8.66 8.11 -14.60
C SER A 19 9.88 7.23 -14.43
N THR A 20 10.97 7.67 -15.05
CA THR A 20 12.33 7.13 -14.96
C THR A 20 12.94 7.47 -13.60
N LEU A 21 12.27 7.08 -12.51
CA LEU A 21 12.67 7.38 -11.14
C LEU A 21 12.50 6.17 -10.21
N TYR A 22 12.92 4.98 -10.61
CA TYR A 22 13.19 3.86 -9.68
C TYR A 22 14.18 2.85 -10.28
N ALA A 23 15.24 3.34 -10.93
CA ALA A 23 16.37 2.52 -11.32
C ALA A 23 17.51 2.71 -10.32
N SER A 24 17.48 1.97 -9.21
CA SER A 24 18.64 1.31 -8.58
C SER A 24 18.34 0.85 -7.15
N VAL A 25 17.80 -0.36 -6.99
CA VAL A 25 18.19 -1.24 -5.88
C VAL A 25 18.08 -2.69 -6.38
N VAL A 26 19.15 -3.18 -7.02
CA VAL A 26 19.45 -4.62 -7.00
C VAL A 26 20.92 -4.75 -6.63
N GLY A 27 21.17 -5.42 -5.51
CA GLY A 27 22.42 -6.14 -5.25
C GLY A 27 23.42 -5.49 -4.30
N SER A 28 23.16 -5.56 -3.00
CA SER A 28 24.18 -6.12 -2.09
C SER A 28 23.50 -6.78 -0.90
N SER A 29 23.61 -8.10 -0.80
CA SER A 29 23.31 -8.85 0.42
C SER A 29 24.33 -8.42 1.48
N SER A 30 23.96 -7.45 2.30
CA SER A 30 24.70 -7.07 3.50
C SER A 30 23.77 -7.21 4.69
N ASN A 31 24.22 -8.02 5.65
CA ASN A 31 23.62 -8.14 6.97
C ASN A 31 23.35 -6.71 7.51
N PRO A 32 22.12 -6.34 7.93
CA PRO A 32 21.79 -4.95 8.24
C PRO A 32 22.80 -4.40 9.25
N GLY A 33 23.53 -3.35 8.88
CA GLY A 33 24.49 -2.75 9.78
C GLY A 33 23.75 -2.14 10.98
N LEU A 34 24.43 -1.98 12.11
CA LEU A 34 23.89 -1.30 13.30
C LEU A 34 23.28 0.07 12.95
N ARG A 35 23.79 0.73 11.90
CA ARG A 35 23.27 1.98 11.36
C ARG A 35 21.89 1.85 10.72
N ASP A 36 21.64 0.79 9.96
CA ASP A 36 20.34 0.55 9.30
C ASP A 36 19.28 0.18 10.33
N ILE A 37 19.64 -0.66 11.30
CA ILE A 37 18.78 -1.00 12.45
C ILE A 37 18.41 0.25 13.24
N THR A 38 19.40 1.10 13.54
CA THR A 38 19.14 2.37 14.27
C THR A 38 18.25 3.31 13.46
N ARG A 39 18.46 3.38 12.14
CA ARG A 39 17.66 4.22 11.25
C ARG A 39 16.21 3.76 11.20
N GLU A 40 15.97 2.46 11.09
CA GLU A 40 14.63 1.90 11.02
C GLU A 40 13.87 2.05 12.35
N ALA A 41 14.55 1.84 13.48
CA ALA A 41 13.96 2.08 14.79
C ALA A 41 13.53 3.55 14.98
N VAL A 42 14.35 4.51 14.53
CA VAL A 42 14.00 5.94 14.57
C VAL A 42 12.84 6.24 13.63
N ARG A 43 12.85 5.68 12.42
CA ARG A 43 11.76 5.83 11.45
C ARG A 43 10.43 5.33 12.04
N THR A 44 10.43 4.12 12.61
CA THR A 44 9.26 3.52 13.26
C THR A 44 8.74 4.41 14.39
N ARG A 45 9.64 4.91 15.25
CA ARG A 45 9.25 5.77 16.37
C ARG A 45 8.61 7.09 15.92
N ILE A 46 9.14 7.72 14.86
CA ILE A 46 8.55 8.94 14.31
C ILE A 46 7.16 8.65 13.74
N ALA A 47 6.99 7.56 13.00
CA ALA A 47 5.71 7.16 12.42
C ALA A 47 4.64 6.91 13.49
N GLU A 48 5.00 6.20 14.58
CA GLU A 48 4.11 5.99 15.73
C GLU A 48 3.59 7.30 16.32
N VAL A 49 4.50 8.21 16.64
CA VAL A 49 4.15 9.51 17.21
C VAL A 49 3.29 10.34 16.25
N ALA A 50 3.62 10.32 14.96
CA ALA A 50 2.84 11.02 13.94
C ALA A 50 1.41 10.46 13.85
N ILE A 51 1.24 9.14 13.78
CA ILE A 51 -0.08 8.48 13.72
C ILE A 51 -0.92 8.80 14.96
N ASP A 52 -0.30 8.81 16.15
CA ASP A 52 -0.99 9.15 17.39
C ASP A 52 -1.47 10.61 17.41
N LEU A 53 -0.62 11.55 16.99
CA LEU A 53 -0.99 12.95 16.88
C LEU A 53 -2.10 13.15 15.84
N PHE A 54 -1.99 12.52 14.67
CA PHE A 54 -3.02 12.59 13.62
C PHE A 54 -4.36 12.02 14.08
N ALA A 55 -4.34 10.90 14.82
CA ALA A 55 -5.55 10.30 15.35
C ALA A 55 -6.24 11.15 16.42
N GLN A 56 -5.47 11.93 17.20
CA GLN A 56 -6.01 12.76 18.28
C GLN A 56 -6.47 14.14 17.79
N GLN A 57 -5.74 14.76 16.87
CA GLN A 57 -5.90 16.17 16.51
C GLN A 57 -6.37 16.37 15.06
N GLY A 58 -6.37 15.30 14.25
CA GLY A 58 -6.64 15.35 12.82
C GLY A 58 -5.37 15.62 12.01
N PHE A 59 -5.27 14.99 10.83
CA PHE A 59 -4.08 15.08 9.97
C PHE A 59 -3.73 16.52 9.58
N ASP A 60 -4.71 17.33 9.20
CA ASP A 60 -4.48 18.70 8.70
C ASP A 60 -4.02 19.67 9.80
N ALA A 61 -4.44 19.45 11.05
CA ALA A 61 -4.09 20.31 12.19
C ALA A 61 -2.65 20.10 12.68
N VAL A 62 -2.10 18.90 12.50
CA VAL A 62 -0.76 18.54 12.98
C VAL A 62 0.31 18.96 11.97
N THR A 63 1.35 19.65 12.46
CA THR A 63 2.50 20.08 11.67
C THR A 63 3.71 19.15 11.82
N VAL A 64 4.64 19.22 10.87
CA VAL A 64 5.91 18.46 10.95
C VAL A 64 6.73 18.93 12.15
N GLU A 65 6.71 20.22 12.46
CA GLU A 65 7.41 20.81 13.60
C GLU A 65 6.90 20.25 14.93
N GLN A 66 5.58 20.06 15.05
CA GLN A 66 4.98 19.46 16.24
C GLN A 66 5.40 17.99 16.42
N ILE A 67 5.33 17.19 15.34
CA ILE A 67 5.79 15.79 15.37
C ILE A 67 7.27 15.72 15.73
N ALA A 68 8.09 16.58 15.12
CA ALA A 68 9.53 16.63 15.35
C ALA A 68 9.85 17.00 16.81
N ALA A 69 9.14 17.98 17.38
CA ALA A 69 9.28 18.36 18.78
C ALA A 69 8.94 17.22 19.74
N GLU A 70 7.85 16.48 19.48
CA GLU A 70 7.42 15.34 20.30
C GLU A 70 8.44 14.19 20.30
N VAL A 71 9.14 13.98 19.18
CA VAL A 71 10.21 12.98 19.06
C VAL A 71 11.58 13.51 19.52
N GLY A 72 11.71 14.82 19.78
CA GLY A 72 12.98 15.45 20.16
C GLY A 72 13.97 15.64 19.00
N ILE A 73 13.49 15.83 17.77
CA ILE A 73 14.29 16.06 16.56
C ILE A 73 13.92 17.39 15.89
N SER A 74 14.75 17.83 14.93
CA SER A 74 14.41 18.98 14.08
C SER A 74 13.48 18.59 12.93
N ALA A 75 12.67 19.51 12.40
CA ALA A 75 11.89 19.30 11.17
C ALA A 75 12.78 18.89 9.98
N ARG A 76 14.00 19.45 9.89
CA ARG A 76 15.00 19.02 8.91
C ARG A 76 15.37 17.54 9.08
N SER A 77 15.50 17.06 10.31
CA SER A 77 15.75 15.64 10.58
C SER A 77 14.55 14.77 10.22
N PHE A 78 13.32 15.20 10.53
CA PHE A 78 12.10 14.51 10.10
C PHE A 78 12.12 14.29 8.58
N HIS A 79 12.40 15.34 7.80
CA HIS A 79 12.42 15.25 6.33
C HIS A 79 13.53 14.34 5.76
N ARG A 80 14.55 13.96 6.54
CA ARG A 80 15.52 12.92 6.13
C ARG A 80 14.94 11.52 6.18
N TYR A 81 13.89 11.30 6.98
CA TYR A 81 13.15 10.05 7.07
C TYR A 81 11.91 10.09 6.17
N PHE A 82 11.19 11.20 6.15
CA PHE A 82 9.90 11.34 5.49
C PHE A 82 9.89 12.58 4.60
N PRO A 83 10.04 12.43 3.28
CA PRO A 83 10.02 13.54 2.34
C PRO A 83 8.77 14.44 2.48
N ALA A 84 7.61 13.82 2.71
CA ALA A 84 6.35 14.50 2.99
C ALA A 84 5.73 14.06 4.33
N LYS A 85 4.78 14.84 4.86
CA LYS A 85 4.07 14.53 6.11
C LYS A 85 3.27 13.22 5.99
N GLU A 86 2.67 13.01 4.82
CA GLU A 86 1.94 11.82 4.43
C GLU A 86 2.79 10.55 4.54
N ASP A 87 4.10 10.65 4.28
CA ASP A 87 5.01 9.50 4.30
C ASP A 87 5.17 8.89 5.69
N ALA A 88 4.89 9.66 6.76
CA ALA A 88 4.89 9.14 8.13
C ALA A 88 3.72 8.17 8.41
N VAL A 89 2.68 8.19 7.57
CA VAL A 89 1.55 7.23 7.65
C VAL A 89 1.78 6.05 6.71
N ILE A 90 2.33 6.32 5.51
CA ILE A 90 2.53 5.32 4.45
C ILE A 90 3.80 4.47 4.68
N GLY A 91 4.73 4.95 5.51
CA GLY A 91 6.13 4.53 5.56
C GLY A 91 6.43 3.04 5.81
N ASP A 92 5.47 2.28 6.32
CA ASP A 92 5.56 0.83 6.56
C ASP A 92 5.00 0.00 5.39
N LEU A 93 4.29 0.63 4.45
CA LEU A 93 3.54 -0.07 3.41
C LEU A 93 4.40 -0.45 2.20
N VAL A 94 5.62 0.09 2.02
CA VAL A 94 6.52 -0.37 0.94
C VAL A 94 7.04 -1.79 1.21
N PRO A 95 7.62 -2.09 2.40
CA PRO A 95 7.98 -3.46 2.78
C PRO A 95 6.82 -4.46 2.69
N TRP A 96 5.58 -4.01 2.94
CA TRP A 96 4.40 -4.88 2.80
C TRP A 96 4.13 -5.27 1.35
N GLY A 97 4.35 -4.36 0.39
CA GLY A 97 4.23 -4.68 -1.03
C GLY A 97 5.29 -5.70 -1.49
N GLU A 98 6.52 -5.57 -0.98
CA GLU A 98 7.58 -6.55 -1.23
C GLU A 98 7.26 -7.91 -0.59
N PHE A 99 6.72 -7.91 0.63
CA PHE A 99 6.25 -9.12 1.29
C PHE A 99 5.17 -9.83 0.47
N VAL A 100 4.14 -9.11 0.00
CA VAL A 100 3.06 -9.69 -0.82
C VAL A 100 3.62 -10.22 -2.14
N ARG A 101 4.57 -9.51 -2.77
CA ARG A 101 5.27 -10.00 -3.95
C ARG A 101 5.98 -11.32 -3.68
N ASP A 102 6.72 -11.41 -2.58
CA ASP A 102 7.49 -12.62 -2.24
C ASP A 102 6.56 -13.78 -1.87
N ALA A 103 5.47 -13.51 -1.14
CA ALA A 103 4.43 -14.48 -0.86
C ALA A 103 3.77 -15.01 -2.14
N LEU A 104 3.51 -14.13 -3.12
CA LEU A 104 2.95 -14.48 -4.42
C LEU A 104 3.92 -15.33 -5.24
N ALA A 105 5.20 -14.96 -5.25
CA ALA A 105 6.26 -15.70 -5.96
C ALA A 105 6.45 -17.12 -5.42
N ALA A 106 6.15 -17.35 -4.13
CA ALA A 106 6.23 -18.65 -3.50
C ALA A 106 5.01 -19.56 -3.76
N ARG A 107 3.95 -19.07 -4.42
CA ARG A 107 2.76 -19.86 -4.73
C ARG A 107 3.02 -20.87 -5.85
N PRO A 108 2.38 -22.07 -5.83
CA PRO A 108 2.46 -23.01 -6.95
C PRO A 108 2.01 -22.37 -8.26
N ALA A 109 2.74 -22.61 -9.35
CA ALA A 109 2.47 -21.95 -10.64
C ALA A 109 1.10 -22.33 -11.24
N ASP A 110 0.62 -23.54 -10.95
CA ASP A 110 -0.64 -24.14 -11.42
C ASP A 110 -1.87 -23.74 -10.59
N GLU A 111 -1.68 -23.07 -9.45
CA GLU A 111 -2.78 -22.55 -8.66
C GLU A 111 -3.57 -21.47 -9.45
N PRO A 112 -4.88 -21.31 -9.25
CA PRO A 112 -5.59 -20.17 -9.83
C PRO A 112 -5.01 -18.84 -9.32
N VAL A 113 -4.75 -17.92 -10.27
CA VAL A 113 -4.11 -16.63 -9.97
C VAL A 113 -4.87 -15.82 -8.92
N TRP A 114 -6.20 -15.86 -8.92
CA TRP A 114 -7.03 -15.14 -7.94
C TRP A 114 -6.84 -15.69 -6.51
N ASP A 115 -6.76 -17.01 -6.37
CA ASP A 115 -6.52 -17.68 -5.09
C ASP A 115 -5.10 -17.40 -4.59
N SER A 116 -4.10 -17.43 -5.48
CA SER A 116 -2.73 -17.05 -5.15
C SER A 116 -2.62 -15.59 -4.66
N LEU A 117 -3.32 -14.66 -5.31
CA LEU A 117 -3.38 -13.26 -4.87
C LEU A 117 -4.03 -13.17 -3.48
N HIS A 118 -5.19 -13.78 -3.29
CA HIS A 118 -5.89 -13.80 -2.00
C HIS A 118 -4.98 -14.31 -0.87
N ALA A 119 -4.37 -15.49 -1.06
CA ALA A 119 -3.48 -16.10 -0.08
C ALA A 119 -2.26 -15.23 0.24
N SER A 120 -1.75 -14.46 -0.73
CA SER A 120 -0.59 -13.57 -0.54
C SER A 120 -0.93 -12.36 0.34
N PHE A 121 -2.12 -11.77 0.16
CA PHE A 121 -2.61 -10.71 1.05
C PHE A 121 -3.03 -11.25 2.41
N GLU A 122 -3.62 -12.44 2.48
CA GLU A 122 -3.94 -13.10 3.74
C GLU A 122 -2.69 -13.35 4.58
N ALA A 123 -1.60 -13.83 3.97
CA ALA A 123 -0.31 -14.02 4.64
C ALA A 123 0.26 -12.71 5.22
N LEU A 124 0.02 -11.57 4.56
CA LEU A 124 0.40 -10.26 5.08
C LEU A 124 -0.39 -9.92 6.35
N LEU A 125 -1.69 -10.23 6.38
CA LEU A 125 -2.55 -9.97 7.53
C LEU A 125 -2.28 -10.92 8.70
N ALA A 126 -1.92 -12.16 8.42
CA ALA A 126 -1.66 -13.21 9.41
C ALA A 126 -0.27 -13.13 10.08
N GLN A 127 0.55 -12.11 9.78
CA GLN A 127 1.86 -11.97 10.43
C GLN A 127 1.72 -11.83 11.96
N PRO A 128 2.54 -12.54 12.75
CA PRO A 128 2.47 -12.52 14.21
C PRO A 128 2.92 -11.16 14.77
N ASN A 129 2.48 -10.85 16.00
CA ASN A 129 2.85 -9.64 16.75
C ASN A 129 2.38 -8.30 16.16
N ARG A 130 1.35 -8.31 15.31
CA ARG A 130 0.70 -7.07 14.88
C ARG A 130 -0.12 -6.48 16.02
N ASP A 131 0.18 -5.24 16.39
CA ASP A 131 -0.70 -4.44 17.24
C ASP A 131 -1.95 -4.08 16.43
N GLU A 132 -3.06 -4.75 16.76
CA GLU A 132 -4.35 -4.61 16.09
C GLU A 132 -4.88 -3.17 16.21
N GLN A 133 -4.84 -2.61 17.42
CA GLN A 133 -5.40 -1.28 17.70
C GLN A 133 -4.60 -0.19 17.03
N ARG A 134 -3.28 -0.32 17.02
CA ARG A 134 -2.40 0.56 16.24
C ARG A 134 -2.71 0.45 14.75
N SER A 135 -2.82 -0.76 14.21
CA SER A 135 -3.10 -0.98 12.79
C SER A 135 -4.46 -0.40 12.38
N LYS A 136 -5.52 -0.57 13.19
CA LYS A 136 -6.84 0.06 12.95
C LYS A 136 -6.73 1.59 12.96
N ARG A 137 -5.97 2.15 13.92
CA ARG A 137 -5.74 3.60 14.02
C ARG A 137 -5.03 4.15 12.78
N THR A 138 -3.96 3.50 12.32
CA THR A 138 -3.24 3.88 11.11
C THR A 138 -4.17 3.91 9.89
N MET A 139 -5.03 2.91 9.75
CA MET A 139 -5.97 2.83 8.63
C MET A 139 -7.02 3.94 8.67
N ARG A 140 -7.58 4.27 9.85
CA ARG A 140 -8.47 5.42 10.00
C ARG A 140 -7.79 6.75 9.67
N VAL A 141 -6.53 6.92 10.06
CA VAL A 141 -5.76 8.12 9.69
C VAL A 141 -5.57 8.17 8.17
N LEU A 142 -5.15 7.07 7.56
CA LEU A 142 -4.90 6.95 6.12
C LEU A 142 -6.10 7.40 5.25
N THR A 143 -7.32 7.10 5.69
CA THR A 143 -8.54 7.45 4.95
C THR A 143 -9.14 8.81 5.32
N SER A 144 -8.61 9.48 6.35
CA SER A 144 -9.17 10.73 6.91
C SER A 144 -9.00 11.99 6.04
N ALA A 145 -7.98 12.04 5.17
CA ALA A 145 -7.62 13.23 4.40
C ALA A 145 -7.43 12.93 2.90
N ALA A 146 -7.67 13.94 2.06
CA ALA A 146 -7.55 13.78 0.60
C ALA A 146 -6.10 13.52 0.15
N SER A 147 -5.11 14.17 0.76
CA SER A 147 -3.70 13.95 0.42
C SER A 147 -3.21 12.57 0.85
N LEU A 148 -3.68 12.05 1.98
CA LEU A 148 -3.39 10.68 2.41
C LEU A 148 -4.01 9.64 1.48
N ARG A 149 -5.25 9.85 1.03
CA ARG A 149 -5.88 8.98 0.01
C ARG A 149 -5.12 9.00 -1.31
N ALA A 150 -4.65 10.17 -1.75
CA ALA A 150 -3.81 10.30 -2.95
C ALA A 150 -2.48 9.54 -2.77
N ARG A 151 -1.83 9.68 -1.61
CA ARG A 151 -0.59 8.96 -1.32
C ARG A 151 -0.79 7.44 -1.20
N ASN A 152 -1.94 6.98 -0.68
CA ASN A 152 -2.30 5.56 -0.67
C ASN A 152 -2.47 5.01 -2.09
N LEU A 153 -3.09 5.78 -3.00
CA LEU A 153 -3.23 5.40 -4.40
C LEU A 153 -1.85 5.28 -5.09
N GLU A 154 -0.94 6.23 -4.86
CA GLU A 154 0.43 6.15 -5.38
C GLU A 154 1.15 4.88 -4.90
N LYS A 155 0.95 4.51 -3.62
CA LYS A 155 1.45 3.24 -3.08
C LYS A 155 0.80 2.03 -3.76
N HIS A 156 -0.50 2.03 -4.02
CA HIS A 156 -1.15 0.95 -4.78
C HIS A 156 -0.60 0.80 -6.18
N LEU A 157 -0.29 1.91 -6.87
CA LEU A 157 0.36 1.86 -8.18
C LEU A 157 1.76 1.22 -8.10
N LEU A 158 2.51 1.48 -7.03
CA LEU A 158 3.79 0.80 -6.77
C LEU A 158 3.60 -0.70 -6.52
N TRP A 159 2.64 -1.11 -5.69
CA TRP A 159 2.38 -2.54 -5.46
C TRP A 159 1.94 -3.22 -6.75
N ALA A 160 1.08 -2.56 -7.53
CA ALA A 160 0.62 -3.11 -8.79
C ALA A 160 1.78 -3.35 -9.77
N SER A 161 2.78 -2.46 -9.81
CA SER A 161 3.96 -2.64 -10.68
C SER A 161 4.84 -3.80 -10.23
N LEU A 162 4.88 -4.11 -8.93
CA LEU A 162 5.59 -5.27 -8.39
C LEU A 162 4.86 -6.59 -8.66
N LEU A 163 3.53 -6.62 -8.56
CA LEU A 163 2.74 -7.86 -8.67
C LEU A 163 2.36 -8.24 -10.09
N THR A 164 2.12 -7.25 -10.97
CA THR A 164 1.64 -7.48 -12.34
C THR A 164 2.54 -8.43 -13.15
N PRO A 165 3.89 -8.33 -13.11
CA PRO A 165 4.74 -9.24 -13.86
C PRO A 165 4.56 -10.72 -13.45
N LEU A 166 4.49 -11.00 -12.15
CA LEU A 166 4.32 -12.37 -11.61
C LEU A 166 2.97 -12.97 -12.04
N VAL A 167 1.93 -12.13 -12.02
CA VAL A 167 0.59 -12.52 -12.45
C VAL A 167 0.55 -12.76 -13.97
N GLN A 168 1.20 -11.90 -14.75
CA GLN A 168 1.25 -12.00 -16.20
C GLN A 168 1.94 -13.30 -16.66
N GLU A 169 3.02 -13.72 -15.99
CA GLU A 169 3.75 -14.96 -16.31
C GLU A 169 2.88 -16.22 -16.23
N ARG A 170 1.79 -16.17 -15.45
CA ARG A 170 0.87 -17.30 -15.23
C ARG A 170 -0.34 -17.28 -16.15
N LEU A 171 -0.47 -16.28 -17.01
CA LEU A 171 -1.61 -16.10 -17.90
C LEU A 171 -1.21 -16.31 -19.36
N ALA A 172 -2.05 -17.04 -20.11
CA ALA A 172 -1.90 -17.24 -21.54
C ALA A 172 -2.86 -16.34 -22.36
N GLY A 173 -2.48 -16.10 -23.62
CA GLY A 173 -3.31 -15.43 -24.63
C GLY A 173 -3.04 -13.93 -24.81
N ASP A 174 -3.60 -13.38 -25.89
CA ASP A 174 -3.28 -12.02 -26.39
C ASP A 174 -3.65 -10.88 -25.43
N LEU A 175 -4.47 -11.17 -24.40
CA LEU A 175 -4.90 -10.21 -23.37
C LEU A 175 -4.30 -10.50 -22.00
N ALA A 176 -3.23 -11.29 -21.89
CA ALA A 176 -2.61 -11.64 -20.60
C ALA A 176 -2.23 -10.40 -19.77
N VAL A 177 -1.67 -9.36 -20.39
CA VAL A 177 -1.29 -8.10 -19.71
C VAL A 177 -2.51 -7.40 -19.12
N LEU A 178 -3.58 -7.24 -19.91
CA LEU A 178 -4.83 -6.61 -19.48
C LEU A 178 -5.43 -7.39 -18.29
N ARG A 179 -5.49 -8.73 -18.41
CA ARG A 179 -6.01 -9.61 -17.37
C ARG A 179 -5.18 -9.54 -16.10
N ALA A 180 -3.85 -9.53 -16.21
CA ALA A 180 -2.95 -9.42 -15.07
C ALA A 180 -3.16 -8.10 -14.31
N GLN A 181 -3.16 -6.98 -15.04
CA GLN A 181 -3.42 -5.66 -14.46
C GLN A 181 -4.80 -5.61 -13.79
N THR A 182 -5.83 -6.16 -14.44
CA THR A 182 -7.20 -6.19 -13.89
C THR A 182 -7.26 -6.97 -12.58
N LEU A 183 -6.68 -8.19 -12.55
CA LEU A 183 -6.68 -9.04 -11.35
C LEU A 183 -5.89 -8.39 -10.21
N VAL A 184 -4.72 -7.81 -10.49
CA VAL A 184 -3.92 -7.13 -9.47
C VAL A 184 -4.64 -5.91 -8.91
N GLN A 185 -5.21 -5.06 -9.77
CA GLN A 185 -5.96 -3.88 -9.30
C GLN A 185 -7.22 -4.27 -8.51
N ALA A 186 -7.95 -5.30 -8.96
CA ALA A 186 -9.10 -5.84 -8.23
C ALA A 186 -8.70 -6.37 -6.85
N SER A 187 -7.57 -7.09 -6.75
CA SER A 187 -7.07 -7.62 -5.48
C SER A 187 -6.67 -6.51 -4.49
N LEU A 188 -6.03 -5.43 -4.97
CA LEU A 188 -5.66 -4.27 -4.17
C LEU A 188 -6.89 -3.53 -3.63
N VAL A 189 -7.94 -3.39 -4.46
CA VAL A 189 -9.22 -2.81 -4.02
C VAL A 189 -9.89 -3.71 -2.98
N CYS A 190 -9.89 -5.04 -3.18
CA CYS A 190 -10.45 -5.95 -2.20
C CYS A 190 -9.76 -5.80 -0.83
N PHE A 191 -8.44 -5.68 -0.82
CA PHE A 191 -7.62 -5.46 0.36
C PHE A 191 -7.89 -4.10 1.02
N ASP A 192 -7.95 -3.02 0.25
CA ASP A 192 -8.21 -1.66 0.76
C ASP A 192 -9.60 -1.55 1.40
N VAL A 193 -10.63 -2.11 0.74
CA VAL A 193 -12.00 -2.18 1.27
C VAL A 193 -12.03 -2.98 2.57
N ALA A 194 -11.45 -4.19 2.58
CA ALA A 194 -11.42 -5.04 3.77
C ALA A 194 -10.76 -4.34 4.97
N LEU A 195 -9.60 -3.70 4.77
CA LEU A 195 -8.91 -2.98 5.83
C LEU A 195 -9.62 -1.72 6.30
N THR A 196 -10.25 -0.99 5.37
CA THR A 196 -11.02 0.21 5.73
C THR A 196 -12.25 -0.16 6.56
N THR A 197 -12.97 -1.22 6.16
CA THR A 197 -14.10 -1.75 6.94
C THR A 197 -13.64 -2.26 8.30
N TRP A 198 -12.58 -3.05 8.34
CA TRP A 198 -12.01 -3.57 9.59
C TRP A 198 -11.57 -2.48 10.58
N ALA A 199 -11.16 -1.32 10.07
CA ALA A 199 -10.71 -0.21 10.89
C ALA A 199 -11.84 0.58 11.55
N ASP A 200 -13.10 0.33 11.17
CA ASP A 200 -14.28 0.88 11.82
C ASP A 200 -14.34 0.43 13.30
N PRO A 201 -14.56 1.35 14.26
CA PRO A 201 -14.70 1.00 15.68
C PRO A 201 -15.85 0.02 15.98
N ASP A 202 -16.90 0.03 15.17
CA ASP A 202 -18.08 -0.84 15.36
C ASP A 202 -17.89 -2.21 14.68
N GLU A 203 -16.82 -2.40 13.90
CA GLU A 203 -16.53 -3.67 13.23
C GLU A 203 -15.87 -4.67 14.19
N THR A 204 -16.47 -5.85 14.24
CA THR A 204 -16.12 -6.96 15.13
C THR A 204 -15.45 -8.12 14.41
N MET A 205 -15.59 -8.19 13.08
CA MET A 205 -14.95 -9.20 12.25
C MET A 205 -13.43 -8.94 12.16
N ASP A 206 -12.67 -10.03 12.05
CA ASP A 206 -11.24 -9.93 11.83
C ASP A 206 -10.90 -9.54 10.39
N ALA A 207 -9.72 -8.94 10.20
CA ALA A 207 -9.29 -8.43 8.90
C ALA A 207 -9.14 -9.53 7.83
N VAL A 208 -8.77 -10.76 8.24
CA VAL A 208 -8.59 -11.90 7.32
C VAL A 208 -9.95 -12.35 6.79
N GLU A 209 -10.94 -12.44 7.66
CA GLU A 209 -12.30 -12.79 7.30
C GLU A 209 -12.94 -11.72 6.38
N LEU A 210 -12.74 -10.43 6.67
CA LEU A 210 -13.19 -9.35 5.78
C LEU A 210 -12.48 -9.38 4.42
N LEU A 211 -11.18 -9.69 4.39
CA LEU A 211 -10.43 -9.87 3.15
C LEU A 211 -11.01 -11.02 2.32
N ARG A 212 -11.28 -12.16 2.96
CA ARG A 212 -11.87 -13.34 2.34
C ARG A 212 -13.23 -13.03 1.72
N GLN A 213 -14.11 -12.33 2.43
CA GLN A 213 -15.42 -11.93 1.90
C GLN A 213 -15.31 -10.94 0.73
N SER A 214 -14.37 -10.01 0.82
CA SER A 214 -14.09 -9.05 -0.25
C SER A 214 -13.64 -9.74 -1.54
N PHE A 215 -12.69 -10.69 -1.44
CA PHE A 215 -12.24 -11.50 -2.58
C PHE A 215 -13.35 -12.40 -3.14
N ALA A 216 -14.18 -12.98 -2.28
CA ALA A 216 -15.31 -13.82 -2.70
C ALA A 216 -16.37 -13.04 -3.51
N THR A 217 -16.49 -11.73 -3.31
CA THR A 217 -17.43 -10.87 -4.05
C THR A 217 -17.08 -10.76 -5.54
N LEU A 218 -15.78 -10.82 -5.87
CA LEU A 218 -15.28 -10.74 -7.24
C LEU A 218 -14.85 -12.10 -7.81
N ALA A 219 -14.86 -13.15 -6.98
CA ALA A 219 -14.65 -14.49 -7.47
C ALA A 219 -15.72 -14.77 -8.53
N PRO A 220 -15.35 -15.28 -9.72
CA PRO A 220 -16.34 -15.67 -10.70
C PRO A 220 -17.26 -16.67 -10.02
N GLY A 221 -18.54 -16.31 -9.86
CA GLY A 221 -19.54 -17.24 -9.40
C GLY A 221 -19.48 -18.46 -10.30
N ASP A 222 -19.50 -19.66 -9.70
CA ASP A 222 -19.94 -20.84 -10.41
C ASP A 222 -21.27 -20.44 -11.07
N PRO A 223 -21.42 -20.54 -12.41
CA PRO A 223 -22.64 -20.11 -13.06
C PRO A 223 -23.81 -20.91 -12.45
N ALA A 224 -24.75 -20.18 -11.85
CA ALA A 224 -26.04 -20.73 -11.46
C ALA A 224 -26.81 -21.30 -12.66
#